data_AF-A0A4U2Z1D9-F1
#
_entry.id   AF-A0A4U2Z1D9-F1
#
_cell.length_a   1.000
_cell.length_b   1.000
_cell.length_c   1.000
_cell.angle_alpha   90.00
_cell.angle_beta   90.00
_cell.angle_gamma   90.00
#
_symmetry.space_group_name_H-M   'P 1'
#
loop_
_entity.id
_entity.type
_entity.pdbx_description
1 polymer ?
#
loop_
_entity_poly.entity_id
_entity_poly.type
_entity_poly.pdbx_seq_one_letter_code
_entity_poly.pdbx_strand_id
1 'polypeptide(L)'
;MLKNEWNEEEIKKFEMENPELLNNDLVISFLRIPINKEMYMKTISNPTPENMKELDILFKHFYFKIRFISHISTTLKFNSINYDKRLKVIQSRFTSTLNAPINTDGGEETFLDLLAAEESYLILDEIVLEDEINEHVTCPLMNDALYS
;
A
#
# COMPACT_ATOMS: atom_id res chain seq x y z
N MET A 1 4.46 2.82 -44.92
CA MET A 1 5.22 1.74 -44.26
C MET A 1 5.88 2.35 -43.05
N LEU A 2 5.31 2.17 -41.85
CA LEU A 2 5.95 2.57 -40.61
C LEU A 2 7.16 1.66 -40.43
N LYS A 3 8.37 2.22 -40.43
CA LYS A 3 9.58 1.49 -40.04
C LYS A 3 9.33 0.97 -38.63
N ASN A 4 9.48 -0.33 -38.41
CA ASN A 4 9.50 -0.86 -37.05
C ASN A 4 10.58 -0.09 -36.28
N GLU A 5 10.18 0.63 -35.23
CA GLU A 5 11.07 1.48 -34.41
C GLU A 5 12.07 0.65 -33.59
N TRP A 6 11.87 -0.67 -33.54
CA TRP A 6 12.61 -1.63 -32.72
C TRP A 6 13.18 -2.76 -33.57
N ASN A 7 14.34 -3.28 -33.17
CA ASN A 7 14.98 -4.43 -33.79
C ASN A 7 14.49 -5.73 -33.14
N GLU A 8 13.41 -6.30 -33.69
CA GLU A 8 12.77 -7.51 -33.16
C GLU A 8 13.70 -8.74 -33.09
N GLU A 9 14.70 -8.82 -33.98
CA GLU A 9 15.66 -9.94 -33.98
C GLU A 9 16.63 -9.84 -32.81
N GLU A 10 17.15 -8.65 -32.53
CA GLU A 10 18.02 -8.39 -31.38
C GLU A 10 17.29 -8.61 -30.06
N ILE A 11 16.03 -8.18 -29.99
CA ILE A 11 15.17 -8.41 -28.83
C ILE A 11 15.02 -9.92 -28.59
N LYS A 12 14.55 -10.69 -29.58
CA LYS A 12 14.36 -12.14 -29.42
C LYS A 12 15.67 -12.85 -29.06
N LYS A 13 16.78 -12.43 -29.65
CA LYS A 13 18.09 -12.98 -29.33
C LYS A 13 18.44 -12.71 -27.86
N PHE A 14 18.28 -11.49 -27.38
CA PHE A 14 18.53 -11.12 -25.99
C PHE A 14 17.64 -11.92 -25.03
N GLU A 15 16.34 -12.02 -25.33
CA GLU A 15 15.38 -12.78 -24.53
C GLU A 15 15.74 -14.27 -24.43
N MET A 16 16.19 -14.88 -25.54
CA MET A 16 16.63 -16.27 -25.59
C MET A 16 17.95 -16.50 -24.85
N GLU A 17 18.87 -15.53 -24.87
CA GLU A 17 20.14 -15.58 -24.13
C GLU A 17 19.94 -15.37 -22.63
N ASN A 18 18.82 -14.76 -22.19
CA ASN A 18 18.56 -14.39 -20.81
C ASN A 18 17.20 -14.90 -20.29
N PRO A 19 16.91 -16.22 -20.35
CA PRO A 19 15.61 -16.75 -19.96
C PRO A 19 15.31 -16.57 -18.47
N GLU A 20 16.34 -16.64 -17.60
CA GLU A 20 16.17 -16.44 -16.16
C GLU A 20 15.68 -15.04 -15.80
N LEU A 21 16.11 -14.02 -16.56
CA LEU A 21 15.66 -12.65 -16.37
C LEU A 21 14.16 -12.53 -16.62
N LEU A 22 13.66 -13.17 -17.68
CA LEU A 22 12.25 -13.11 -18.08
C LEU A 22 11.35 -14.04 -17.27
N ASN A 23 11.92 -15.00 -16.57
CA ASN A 23 11.20 -15.84 -15.61
C ASN A 23 11.03 -15.17 -14.24
N ASN A 24 11.63 -13.99 -14.03
CA ASN A 24 11.51 -13.25 -12.79
C ASN A 24 10.18 -12.48 -12.73
N ASP A 25 9.33 -12.78 -11.74
CA ASP A 25 8.02 -12.14 -11.57
C ASP A 25 8.09 -10.60 -11.47
N LEU A 26 9.15 -10.06 -10.89
CA LEU A 26 9.37 -8.61 -10.80
C LEU A 26 9.62 -8.01 -12.19
N VAL A 27 10.42 -8.69 -13.02
CA VAL A 27 10.71 -8.26 -14.39
C VAL A 27 9.47 -8.42 -15.26
N ILE A 28 8.74 -9.54 -15.14
CA ILE A 28 7.46 -9.75 -15.83
C ILE A 28 6.49 -8.63 -15.50
N SER A 29 6.36 -8.28 -14.21
CA SER A 29 5.48 -7.21 -13.75
C SER A 29 5.93 -5.83 -14.26
N PHE A 30 7.24 -5.57 -14.29
CA PHE A 30 7.83 -4.36 -14.84
C PHE A 30 7.49 -4.20 -16.33
N LEU A 31 7.67 -5.26 -17.12
CA LEU A 31 7.44 -5.28 -18.58
C LEU A 31 5.95 -5.31 -18.99
N ARG A 32 5.02 -5.52 -18.04
CA ARG A 32 3.57 -5.34 -18.30
C ARG A 32 3.17 -3.87 -18.45
N ILE A 33 3.97 -2.95 -17.91
CA ILE A 33 3.71 -1.52 -18.01
C ILE A 33 4.16 -1.05 -19.41
N PRO A 34 3.27 -0.45 -20.22
CA PRO A 34 3.58 -0.10 -21.62
C PRO A 34 4.84 0.75 -21.79
N ILE A 35 5.00 1.81 -20.98
CA ILE A 35 6.16 2.71 -21.08
C ILE A 35 7.48 2.02 -20.71
N ASN A 36 7.45 1.11 -19.72
CA ASN A 36 8.62 0.34 -19.33
C ASN A 36 9.00 -0.67 -20.42
N LYS A 37 8.00 -1.31 -21.03
CA LYS A 37 8.20 -2.23 -22.15
C LYS A 37 8.80 -1.51 -23.35
N GLU A 38 8.28 -0.34 -23.69
CA GLU A 38 8.81 0.49 -24.78
C GLU A 38 10.28 0.86 -24.52
N MET A 39 10.60 1.32 -23.30
CA MET A 39 11.96 1.68 -22.94
C MET A 39 12.91 0.47 -22.97
N TYR A 40 12.43 -0.70 -22.56
CA TYR A 40 13.16 -1.96 -22.67
C TYR A 40 13.47 -2.30 -24.13
N MET A 41 12.48 -2.25 -25.03
CA MET A 41 12.67 -2.51 -26.46
C MET A 41 13.63 -1.50 -27.11
N LYS A 42 13.51 -0.21 -26.74
CA LYS A 42 14.42 0.86 -27.17
C LYS A 42 15.86 0.60 -26.74
N THR A 43 16.05 0.18 -25.50
CA THR A 43 17.39 -0.03 -24.93
C THR A 43 18.08 -1.24 -25.56
N ILE A 44 17.36 -2.33 -25.84
CA ILE A 44 17.95 -3.48 -26.53
C ILE A 44 18.28 -3.14 -27.99
N SER A 45 17.37 -2.44 -28.68
CA SER A 45 17.58 -2.07 -30.09
C SER A 45 18.66 -1.01 -30.28
N ASN A 46 18.91 -0.18 -29.26
CA ASN A 46 19.92 0.87 -29.29
C ASN A 46 20.52 1.09 -27.88
N PRO A 47 21.52 0.30 -27.49
CA PRO A 47 22.10 0.31 -26.14
C PRO A 47 23.04 1.51 -25.92
N THR A 48 22.51 2.72 -25.92
CA THR A 48 23.26 3.93 -25.54
C THR A 48 23.34 4.09 -24.02
N PRO A 49 24.36 4.78 -23.47
CA PRO A 49 24.43 5.08 -22.05
C PRO A 49 23.18 5.81 -21.53
N GLU A 50 22.60 6.69 -22.35
CA GLU A 50 21.38 7.42 -22.03
C GLU A 50 20.17 6.49 -21.93
N ASN A 51 20.00 5.57 -22.88
CA ASN A 51 18.89 4.63 -22.88
C ASN A 51 18.99 3.65 -21.70
N MET A 52 20.20 3.15 -21.41
CA MET A 52 20.42 2.29 -20.24
C MET A 52 20.09 3.03 -18.94
N LYS A 53 20.48 4.30 -18.82
CA LYS A 53 20.20 5.12 -17.64
C LYS A 53 18.70 5.37 -17.47
N GLU A 54 17.99 5.67 -18.55
CA GLU A 54 16.55 5.92 -18.51
C GLU A 54 15.76 4.64 -18.16
N LEU A 55 16.17 3.48 -18.69
CA LEU A 55 15.60 2.18 -18.30
C LEU A 55 15.85 1.86 -16.81
N ASP A 56 17.07 2.10 -16.32
CA ASP A 56 17.43 1.90 -14.91
C ASP A 56 16.62 2.80 -13.96
N ILE A 57 16.39 4.06 -14.34
CA ILE A 57 15.54 4.99 -13.58
C ILE A 57 14.11 4.47 -13.51
N LEU A 58 13.52 4.05 -14.65
CA LEU A 58 12.18 3.49 -14.67
C LEU A 58 12.06 2.24 -13.78
N PHE A 59 13.05 1.36 -13.84
CA PHE A 59 13.06 0.15 -13.01
C PHE A 59 13.17 0.49 -11.52
N LYS A 60 14.01 1.47 -11.15
CA LYS A 60 14.15 1.94 -9.77
C LYS A 60 12.85 2.52 -9.23
N HIS A 61 12.16 3.39 -9.99
CA HIS A 61 10.87 3.94 -9.56
C HIS A 61 9.81 2.84 -9.39
N PHE A 62 9.72 1.92 -10.36
CA PHE A 62 8.81 0.78 -10.27
C PHE A 62 9.07 -0.07 -9.02
N TYR A 63 10.33 -0.44 -8.79
CA TYR A 63 10.73 -1.25 -7.66
C TYR A 63 10.52 -0.53 -6.32
N PHE A 64 10.83 0.77 -6.27
CA PHE A 64 10.60 1.61 -5.11
C PHE A 64 9.11 1.61 -4.74
N LYS A 65 8.22 1.86 -5.71
CA LYS A 65 6.76 1.89 -5.49
C LYS A 65 6.26 0.60 -4.85
N ILE A 66 6.70 -0.55 -5.34
CA ILE A 66 6.35 -1.87 -4.76
C ILE A 66 6.81 -1.99 -3.31
N ARG A 67 8.09 -1.68 -3.04
CA ARG A 67 8.66 -1.78 -1.69
C ARG A 67 8.01 -0.80 -0.73
N PHE A 68 7.72 0.39 -1.21
CA PHE A 68 7.08 1.44 -0.44
C PHE A 68 5.68 1.02 0.00
N ILE A 69 4.82 0.58 -0.94
CA ILE A 69 3.47 0.10 -0.63
C ILE A 69 3.52 -1.07 0.37
N SER A 70 4.42 -2.03 0.16
CA SER A 70 4.61 -3.17 1.06
C SER A 70 5.01 -2.72 2.48
N HIS A 71 5.93 -1.76 2.57
CA HIS A 71 6.39 -1.22 3.84
C HIS A 71 5.29 -0.49 4.59
N ILE A 72 4.51 0.36 3.91
CA ILE A 72 3.41 1.11 4.53
C ILE A 72 2.29 0.17 4.96
N SER A 73 1.91 -0.79 4.12
CA SER A 73 0.90 -1.80 4.45
C SER A 73 1.29 -2.60 5.70
N THR A 74 2.55 -3.02 5.76
CA THR A 74 3.10 -3.75 6.90
C THR A 74 3.10 -2.89 8.16
N THR A 75 3.53 -1.63 8.04
CA THR A 75 3.58 -0.66 9.14
C THR A 75 2.18 -0.39 9.70
N LEU A 76 1.20 -0.17 8.82
CA LEU A 76 -0.20 0.06 9.22
C LEU A 76 -0.77 -1.15 9.96
N LYS A 77 -0.56 -2.35 9.43
CA LYS A 77 -0.98 -3.61 10.08
C LYS A 77 -0.42 -3.73 11.50
N PHE A 78 0.87 -3.50 11.69
CA PHE A 78 1.47 -3.59 13.02
C PHE A 78 0.98 -2.50 13.98
N ASN A 79 0.77 -1.27 13.49
CA ASN A 79 0.24 -0.19 14.30
C ASN A 79 -1.21 -0.47 14.74
N SER A 80 -2.07 -0.95 13.84
CA SER A 80 -3.44 -1.36 14.17
C SER A 80 -3.46 -2.47 15.24
N ILE A 81 -2.66 -3.53 15.07
CA ILE A 81 -2.55 -4.61 16.06
C ILE A 81 -2.07 -4.06 17.43
N ASN A 82 -1.10 -3.16 17.43
CA ASN A 82 -0.57 -2.59 18.66
C ASN A 82 -1.56 -1.65 19.33
N TYR A 83 -2.34 -0.90 18.55
CA TYR A 83 -3.43 -0.08 19.04
C TYR A 83 -4.49 -0.94 19.75
N ASP A 84 -4.98 -1.99 19.11
CA ASP A 84 -5.97 -2.91 19.70
C ASP A 84 -5.46 -3.54 21.00
N LYS A 85 -4.19 -3.95 21.03
CA LYS A 85 -3.56 -4.48 22.25
C LYS A 85 -3.55 -3.43 23.36
N ARG A 86 -3.18 -2.18 23.06
CA ARG A 86 -3.18 -1.08 24.03
C ARG A 86 -4.59 -0.80 24.53
N LEU A 87 -5.56 -0.74 23.64
CA LEU A 87 -6.96 -0.53 23.98
C LEU A 87 -7.48 -1.62 24.92
N LYS A 88 -7.22 -2.90 24.61
CA LYS A 88 -7.58 -4.03 25.48
C LYS A 88 -6.92 -3.95 26.86
N VAL A 89 -5.65 -3.56 26.94
CA VAL A 89 -4.95 -3.39 28.23
C VAL A 89 -5.53 -2.22 29.04
N ILE A 90 -5.89 -1.11 28.38
CA ILE A 90 -6.55 0.01 29.04
C ILE A 90 -7.92 -0.44 29.57
N GLN A 91 -8.75 -1.08 28.73
CA GLN A 91 -10.05 -1.62 29.12
C GLN A 91 -9.97 -2.64 30.25
N SER A 92 -8.92 -3.47 30.29
CA SER A 92 -8.75 -4.48 31.35
C SER A 92 -8.26 -3.88 32.67
N ARG A 93 -7.49 -2.79 32.63
CA ARG A 93 -6.99 -2.09 33.84
C ARG A 93 -8.03 -1.14 34.43
N PHE A 94 -8.77 -0.49 33.55
CA PHE A 94 -9.90 0.36 33.87
C PHE A 94 -11.17 -0.40 33.47
N THR A 95 -11.40 -1.58 34.08
CA THR A 95 -12.71 -2.23 34.03
C THR A 95 -13.70 -1.16 34.41
N SER A 96 -14.45 -0.67 33.41
CA SER A 96 -15.24 0.55 33.53
C SER A 96 -15.97 0.50 34.85
N THR A 97 -15.63 1.40 35.78
CA THR A 97 -16.44 1.61 36.99
C THR A 97 -17.89 1.86 36.58
N LEU A 98 -18.10 2.36 35.35
CA LEU A 98 -19.38 2.45 34.65
C LEU A 98 -20.15 1.11 34.49
N ASN A 99 -19.47 0.00 34.19
CA ASN A 99 -20.10 -1.32 33.99
C ASN A 99 -20.16 -2.15 35.29
N ALA A 100 -19.70 -1.61 36.41
CA ALA A 100 -19.84 -2.28 37.69
C ALA A 100 -21.30 -2.19 38.15
N PRO A 101 -21.87 -3.29 38.70
CA PRO A 101 -23.22 -3.25 39.26
C PRO A 101 -23.25 -2.25 40.42
N ILE A 102 -24.27 -1.41 40.44
CA ILE A 102 -24.53 -0.53 41.58
C ILE A 102 -25.05 -1.44 42.70
N ASN A 103 -24.39 -1.45 43.86
CA ASN A 103 -24.82 -2.25 45.03
C ASN A 103 -26.10 -1.67 45.65
N THR A 104 -27.20 -1.79 44.93
CA THR A 104 -28.56 -1.56 45.39
C THR A 104 -29.24 -2.92 45.45
N ASP A 105 -29.77 -3.29 46.61
CA ASP A 105 -30.40 -4.58 46.90
C ASP A 105 -31.35 -5.02 45.77
N GLY A 106 -30.86 -5.89 44.88
CA GLY A 106 -31.64 -6.58 43.86
C GLY A 106 -31.68 -5.98 42.44
N GLY A 107 -30.88 -4.97 42.09
CA GLY A 107 -30.86 -4.38 40.74
C GLY A 107 -29.63 -4.75 39.90
N GLU A 108 -29.83 -5.11 38.62
CA GLU A 108 -28.76 -5.30 37.62
C GLU A 108 -28.33 -3.97 36.93
N GLU A 109 -28.62 -2.83 37.55
CA GLU A 109 -28.32 -1.52 36.96
C GLU A 109 -26.83 -1.18 37.11
N THR A 110 -26.23 -0.68 36.02
CA THR A 110 -24.85 -0.22 35.98
C THR A 110 -24.80 1.30 35.92
N PHE A 111 -23.68 1.90 36.32
CA PHE A 111 -23.47 3.35 36.21
C PHE A 111 -23.51 3.85 34.75
N LEU A 112 -23.33 2.97 33.76
CA LEU A 112 -23.50 3.27 32.33
C LEU A 112 -24.97 3.52 31.98
N ASP A 113 -25.90 2.76 32.56
CA ASP A 113 -27.34 2.87 32.29
C ASP A 113 -27.90 4.21 32.79
N LEU A 114 -27.28 4.80 33.82
CA LEU A 114 -27.60 6.14 34.34
C LEU A 114 -27.08 7.29 33.46
N LEU A 115 -26.13 7.03 32.55
CA LEU A 115 -25.45 8.04 31.73
C LEU A 115 -25.84 7.98 30.25
N ALA A 116 -26.49 6.91 29.80
CA ALA A 116 -26.99 6.79 28.43
C ALA A 116 -28.14 7.79 28.19
N ALA A 117 -27.79 9.00 27.77
CA ALA A 117 -28.74 9.92 27.15
C ALA A 117 -29.07 9.40 25.73
N GLU A 118 -30.35 9.40 25.38
CA GLU A 118 -30.96 8.79 24.19
C GLU A 118 -30.46 9.35 22.83
N GLU A 119 -29.54 10.31 22.82
CA GLU A 119 -29.15 11.09 21.65
C GLU A 119 -27.63 11.22 21.48
N SER A 120 -26.91 10.14 21.15
CA SER A 120 -25.63 10.24 20.39
C SER A 120 -25.04 8.87 20.03
N TYR A 121 -25.59 8.21 19.03
CA TYR A 121 -24.87 7.17 18.30
C TYR A 121 -24.14 7.82 17.12
N LEU A 122 -22.84 8.11 17.28
CA LEU A 122 -21.96 8.40 16.15
C LEU A 122 -21.68 7.08 15.42
N ILE A 123 -22.21 6.94 14.20
CA ILE A 123 -22.00 5.79 13.33
C ILE A 123 -20.59 5.87 12.76
N LEU A 124 -19.63 5.18 13.41
CA LEU A 124 -18.24 5.08 12.96
C LEU A 124 -18.10 4.30 11.63
N ASP A 125 -19.05 3.42 11.32
CA ASP A 125 -19.03 2.57 10.12
C ASP A 125 -19.27 3.33 8.80
N GLU A 126 -19.72 4.60 8.87
CA GLU A 126 -19.96 5.44 7.67
C GLU A 126 -18.71 6.23 7.24
N ILE A 127 -17.64 6.23 8.05
CA ILE A 127 -16.38 6.91 7.73
C ILE A 127 -15.51 6.01 6.83
N VAL A 128 -15.92 5.95 5.56
CA VAL A 128 -15.10 5.78 4.35
C VAL A 128 -14.39 4.43 4.16
N LEU A 129 -14.98 3.59 3.29
CA LEU A 129 -14.33 2.45 2.65
C LEU A 129 -14.44 2.47 1.10
N GLU A 130 -14.59 3.66 0.49
CA GLU A 130 -14.68 3.76 -0.98
C GLU A 130 -13.48 4.44 -1.67
N ASP A 131 -12.60 5.13 -0.95
CA ASP A 131 -11.54 5.90 -1.60
C ASP A 131 -10.22 5.13 -1.70
N GLU A 132 -9.65 5.09 -2.92
CA GLU A 132 -8.29 4.59 -3.14
C GLU A 132 -7.32 5.33 -2.21
N ILE A 133 -6.44 4.57 -1.56
CA ILE A 133 -5.47 5.04 -0.55
C ILE A 133 -4.73 6.33 -0.95
N ASN A 134 -4.57 6.57 -2.26
CA ASN A 134 -3.98 7.78 -2.84
C ASN A 134 -4.64 9.08 -2.37
N GLU A 135 -5.95 9.10 -2.12
CA GLU A 135 -6.69 10.32 -1.77
C GLU A 135 -6.49 10.74 -0.30
N HIS A 136 -6.00 9.83 0.53
CA HIS A 136 -5.77 10.06 1.96
C HIS A 136 -4.30 10.23 2.35
N VAL A 137 -3.36 10.14 1.40
CA VAL A 137 -1.95 10.48 1.64
C VAL A 137 -1.79 12.01 1.71
N THR A 138 -2.13 12.58 2.87
CA THR A 138 -2.00 14.01 3.16
C THR A 138 -0.57 14.43 3.57
N CYS A 139 0.32 13.46 3.79
CA CYS A 139 1.70 13.74 4.16
C CYS A 139 2.51 14.15 2.90
N PRO A 140 2.98 15.41 2.78
CA PRO A 140 3.65 15.90 1.57
C PRO A 140 4.89 15.08 1.21
N LEU A 141 5.67 14.66 2.21
CA LEU A 141 6.87 13.82 2.02
C LEU A 141 6.56 12.45 1.39
N MET A 142 5.35 11.97 1.63
CA MET A 142 4.88 10.64 1.27
C MET A 142 4.26 10.65 -0.13
N ASN A 143 3.64 11.77 -0.48
CA ASN A 143 3.20 12.08 -1.83
C ASN A 143 4.41 12.30 -2.76
N ASP A 144 5.39 13.09 -2.33
CA ASP A 144 6.63 13.30 -3.09
C ASP A 144 7.35 11.97 -3.36
N ALA A 145 7.43 11.07 -2.37
CA ALA A 145 8.03 9.74 -2.57
C ALA A 145 7.29 8.86 -3.59
N LEU A 146 5.99 9.07 -3.81
CA LEU A 146 5.20 8.31 -4.79
C LEU A 146 5.37 8.84 -6.23
N TYR A 147 5.74 10.11 -6.37
CA TYR A 147 5.78 10.82 -7.66
C TYR A 147 7.17 11.38 -8.05
N SER A 148 8.20 11.27 -7.19
CA SER A 148 9.60 11.61 -7.51
C SER A 148 10.35 10.43 -8.10
#